data_AF-A0A6L4ZAZ0-F1
#
_entry.id   AF-A0A6L4ZAZ0-F1
#
_cell.length_a   1.000
_cell.length_b   1.000
_cell.length_c   1.000
_cell.angle_alpha   90.00
_cell.angle_beta   90.00
_cell.angle_gamma   90.00
#
_symmetry.space_group_name_H-M   'P 1'
#
loop_
_entity.id
_entity.type
_entity.pdbx_description
1 polymer ?
#
loop_
_entity_poly.entity_id
_entity_poly.type
_entity_poly.pdbx_seq_one_letter_code
_entity_poly.pdbx_strand_id
1 'polypeptide(L)'
;MPETCFCNHCLSSFSEKKKIEIPEGSTAEKAQWILQNKDKEWRDWRCEVILDWSVQFREIIEKEKPGTLLGIYHCPWTDGEFDGARQRILGLDYDLLRDVFDVFSPMVYHERMGREPEWVEENIRWFCDRLEIKNGAFPKVWPIVQAYNNPGIVSAGDFETVLKGGLSGKSSGVMMFTTRAMADEDEKIAVMKKVYEGIKN
;
A
#
# COMPACT_ATOMS: atom_id res chain seq x y z
N MET A 1 14.74 -8.41 -2.73
CA MET A 1 14.11 -8.05 -4.03
C MET A 1 15.07 -7.16 -4.80
N PRO A 2 15.15 -7.28 -6.13
CA PRO A 2 16.00 -6.41 -6.93
C PRO A 2 15.50 -4.95 -6.90
N GLU A 3 16.42 -3.99 -6.95
CA GLU A 3 16.10 -2.58 -7.23
C GLU A 3 15.66 -2.47 -8.70
N THR A 4 14.55 -1.78 -8.98
CA THR A 4 13.93 -1.78 -10.32
C THR A 4 13.81 -0.39 -10.94
N CYS A 5 13.76 -0.39 -12.28
CA CYS A 5 13.83 0.73 -13.24
C CYS A 5 15.11 1.58 -13.24
N PHE A 6 16.16 1.09 -13.89
CA PHE A 6 17.28 1.92 -14.37
C PHE A 6 17.28 2.04 -15.90
N CYS A 7 16.12 1.97 -16.57
CA CYS A 7 16.07 2.12 -18.02
C CYS A 7 16.48 3.55 -18.43
N ASN A 8 16.81 3.75 -19.71
CA ASN A 8 17.26 5.06 -20.22
C ASN A 8 16.27 6.20 -19.92
N HIS A 9 14.97 5.91 -19.93
CA HIS A 9 13.96 6.91 -19.55
C HIS A 9 14.09 7.29 -18.07
N CYS A 10 14.08 6.31 -17.16
CA CYS A 10 14.23 6.55 -15.72
C CYS A 10 15.54 7.33 -15.41
N LEU A 11 16.66 6.95 -16.02
CA LEU A 11 17.95 7.65 -15.84
C LEU A 11 17.91 9.10 -16.35
N SER A 12 17.35 9.33 -17.54
CA SER A 12 17.28 10.67 -18.12
C SER A 12 16.35 11.59 -17.31
N SER A 13 15.16 11.10 -16.93
CA SER A 13 14.19 11.86 -16.14
C SER A 13 14.71 12.18 -14.74
N PHE A 14 15.44 11.25 -14.10
CA PHE A 14 16.11 11.52 -12.84
C PHE A 14 17.18 12.62 -12.98
N SER A 15 18.06 12.48 -13.97
CA SER A 15 19.11 13.46 -14.27
C SER A 15 18.54 14.86 -14.47
N GLU A 16 17.49 14.98 -15.29
CA GLU A 16 16.82 16.24 -15.58
C GLU A 16 16.13 16.82 -14.34
N LYS A 17 15.27 16.03 -13.66
CA LYS A 17 14.45 16.50 -12.52
C LYS A 17 15.33 16.90 -11.34
N LYS A 18 16.38 16.12 -11.05
CA LYS A 18 17.29 16.38 -9.92
C LYS A 18 18.49 17.24 -10.28
N LYS A 19 18.68 17.56 -11.57
CA LYS A 19 19.84 18.28 -12.10
C LYS A 19 21.16 17.60 -11.69
N ILE A 20 21.19 16.28 -11.82
CA ILE A 20 22.33 15.42 -11.47
C ILE A 20 22.90 14.83 -12.75
N GLU A 21 24.14 15.18 -13.08
CA GLU A 21 24.85 14.54 -14.18
C GLU A 21 25.22 13.10 -13.81
N ILE A 22 24.74 12.15 -14.61
CA ILE A 22 25.05 10.72 -14.45
C ILE A 22 26.24 10.42 -15.38
N PRO A 23 27.32 9.79 -14.89
CA PRO A 23 28.48 9.48 -15.71
C PRO A 23 28.12 8.55 -16.88
N GLU A 24 28.90 8.63 -17.95
CA GLU A 24 28.75 7.70 -19.08
C GLU A 24 29.07 6.26 -18.70
N GLY A 25 28.48 5.32 -19.46
CA GLY A 25 28.61 3.89 -19.21
C GLY A 25 27.34 3.11 -19.53
N SER A 26 27.40 1.82 -19.29
CA SER A 26 26.24 0.91 -19.37
C SER A 26 25.19 1.24 -18.31
N THR A 27 23.96 0.77 -18.51
CA THR A 27 22.88 0.91 -17.52
C THR A 27 23.29 0.37 -16.14
N ALA A 28 24.03 -0.73 -16.08
CA ALA A 28 24.47 -1.32 -14.82
C ALA A 28 25.48 -0.43 -14.09
N GLU A 29 26.46 0.14 -14.81
CA GLU A 29 27.45 1.06 -14.25
C GLU A 29 26.78 2.35 -13.76
N LYS A 30 25.85 2.90 -14.54
CA LYS A 30 25.05 4.08 -14.17
C LYS A 30 24.23 3.81 -12.90
N ALA A 31 23.54 2.67 -12.83
CA ALA A 31 22.77 2.27 -11.65
C ALA A 31 23.66 2.12 -10.41
N GLN A 32 24.80 1.45 -10.55
CA GLN A 32 25.75 1.28 -9.45
C GLN A 32 26.27 2.63 -8.95
N TRP A 33 26.64 3.54 -9.85
CA TRP A 33 27.10 4.87 -9.47
C TRP A 33 26.02 5.65 -8.72
N ILE A 34 24.77 5.62 -9.19
CA ILE A 34 23.64 6.28 -8.52
C ILE A 34 23.47 5.72 -7.10
N LEU A 35 23.42 4.40 -6.95
CA LEU A 35 23.23 3.75 -5.65
C LEU A 35 24.41 3.96 -4.68
N GLN A 36 25.60 4.31 -5.17
CA GLN A 36 26.76 4.62 -4.33
C GLN A 36 26.86 6.09 -3.95
N ASN A 37 26.42 7.01 -4.84
CA ASN A 37 26.71 8.44 -4.72
C ASN A 37 25.48 9.31 -4.53
N LYS A 38 24.30 8.83 -4.95
CA LYS A 38 23.03 9.56 -5.09
C LYS A 38 21.83 8.72 -4.67
N ASP A 39 22.04 7.77 -3.76
CA ASP A 39 21.04 6.80 -3.34
C ASP A 39 19.79 7.46 -2.75
N LYS A 40 19.97 8.45 -1.86
CA LYS A 40 18.84 9.18 -1.28
C LYS A 40 18.07 9.93 -2.35
N GLU A 41 18.76 10.73 -3.17
CA GLU A 41 18.12 11.52 -4.22
C GLU A 41 17.36 10.63 -5.22
N TRP A 42 17.91 9.45 -5.54
CA TRP A 42 17.26 8.46 -6.39
C TRP A 42 15.99 7.89 -5.78
N ARG A 43 16.04 7.48 -4.51
CA ARG A 43 14.87 6.93 -3.79
C ARG A 43 13.78 7.99 -3.62
N ASP A 44 14.14 9.20 -3.20
CA ASP A 44 13.22 10.32 -3.08
C ASP A 44 12.55 10.62 -4.44
N TRP A 45 13.34 10.67 -5.53
CA TRP A 45 12.82 10.87 -6.88
C TRP A 45 11.81 9.79 -7.28
N ARG A 46 12.07 8.52 -6.96
CA ARG A 46 11.13 7.43 -7.27
C ARG A 46 9.80 7.59 -6.53
N CYS A 47 9.83 8.06 -5.28
CA CYS A 47 8.61 8.42 -4.55
C CYS A 47 7.88 9.61 -5.20
N GLU A 48 8.62 10.62 -5.64
CA GLU A 48 8.08 11.77 -6.37
C GLU A 48 7.42 11.37 -7.69
N VAL A 49 7.92 10.36 -8.41
CA VAL A 49 7.26 9.85 -9.63
C VAL A 49 5.85 9.34 -9.32
N ILE A 50 5.67 8.59 -8.22
CA ILE A 50 4.34 8.11 -7.82
C ILE A 50 3.45 9.27 -7.37
N LEU A 51 4.01 10.25 -6.66
CA LEU A 51 3.29 11.46 -6.28
C LEU A 51 2.81 12.25 -7.51
N ASP A 52 3.70 12.50 -8.49
CA ASP A 52 3.40 13.26 -9.71
C ASP A 52 2.25 12.61 -10.50
N TRP A 53 2.19 11.28 -10.56
CA TRP A 53 1.05 10.55 -11.15
C TRP A 53 -0.23 10.69 -10.33
N SER A 54 -0.12 10.60 -9.01
CA SER A 54 -1.26 10.71 -8.09
C SER A 54 -1.92 12.08 -8.18
N VAL A 55 -1.12 13.15 -8.28
CA VAL A 55 -1.60 14.53 -8.50
C VAL A 55 -2.34 14.65 -9.84
N GLN A 56 -1.79 14.09 -10.92
CA GLN A 56 -2.46 14.10 -12.23
C GLN A 56 -3.81 13.38 -12.21
N PHE A 57 -3.90 12.22 -11.53
CA PHE A 57 -5.19 11.54 -11.37
C PHE A 57 -6.18 12.38 -10.57
N ARG A 58 -5.73 13.07 -9.52
CA ARG A 58 -6.57 14.01 -8.77
C ARG A 58 -7.10 15.12 -9.67
N GLU A 59 -6.25 15.76 -10.47
CA GLU A 59 -6.65 16.81 -11.39
C GLU A 59 -7.71 16.34 -12.39
N ILE A 60 -7.53 15.12 -12.95
CA ILE A 60 -8.52 14.51 -13.85
C ILE A 60 -9.84 14.26 -13.10
N ILE A 61 -9.80 13.73 -11.88
CA ILE A 61 -11.01 13.49 -11.07
C ILE A 61 -11.75 14.79 -10.80
N GLU A 62 -11.06 15.83 -10.33
CA GLU A 62 -11.68 17.13 -10.02
C GLU A 62 -12.25 17.81 -11.26
N LYS A 63 -11.68 17.56 -12.45
CA LYS A 63 -12.22 18.09 -13.70
C LYS A 63 -13.43 17.31 -14.21
N GLU A 64 -13.36 15.99 -14.21
CA GLU A 64 -14.33 15.15 -14.92
C GLU A 64 -15.48 14.69 -14.00
N LYS A 65 -15.22 14.45 -12.71
CA LYS A 65 -16.23 14.03 -11.73
C LYS A 65 -15.83 14.40 -10.28
N PRO A 66 -15.97 15.68 -9.90
CA PRO A 66 -15.70 16.16 -8.54
C PRO A 66 -16.38 15.31 -7.46
N GLY A 67 -15.70 15.12 -6.34
CA GLY A 67 -16.19 14.32 -5.20
C GLY A 67 -16.03 12.80 -5.35
N THR A 68 -15.41 12.32 -6.44
CA THR A 68 -14.98 10.91 -6.52
C THR A 68 -13.78 10.67 -5.61
N LEU A 69 -13.83 9.60 -4.81
CA LEU A 69 -12.71 9.23 -3.94
C LEU A 69 -11.55 8.63 -4.76
N LEU A 70 -10.34 9.10 -4.52
CA LEU A 70 -9.11 8.50 -5.02
C LEU A 70 -8.50 7.62 -3.93
N GLY A 71 -8.40 6.31 -4.20
CA GLY A 71 -7.83 5.33 -3.27
C GLY A 71 -6.54 4.71 -3.80
N ILE A 72 -5.70 4.22 -2.88
CA ILE A 72 -4.46 3.48 -3.18
C ILE A 72 -4.45 2.10 -2.52
N TYR A 73 -4.17 1.07 -3.31
CA TYR A 73 -3.91 -0.29 -2.82
C TYR A 73 -2.41 -0.46 -2.69
N HIS A 74 -1.91 -0.85 -1.52
CA HIS A 74 -0.47 -0.88 -1.30
C HIS A 74 0.02 -2.03 -0.42
N CYS A 75 1.33 -2.28 -0.50
CA CYS A 75 2.02 -3.22 0.37
C CYS A 75 1.96 -2.70 1.83
N PRO A 76 1.54 -3.52 2.81
CA PRO A 76 1.31 -3.10 4.19
C PRO A 76 2.59 -3.05 5.05
N TRP A 77 3.77 -2.90 4.44
CA TRP A 77 5.01 -2.87 5.22
C TRP A 77 5.14 -1.59 6.04
N THR A 78 5.64 -1.77 7.27
CA THR A 78 6.06 -0.71 8.17
C THR A 78 7.30 0.01 7.67
N ASP A 79 7.64 1.15 8.28
CA ASP A 79 8.77 1.99 7.87
C ASP A 79 10.12 1.26 7.91
N GLY A 80 10.32 0.36 8.88
CA GLY A 80 11.57 -0.38 9.07
C GLY A 80 11.59 -1.76 8.39
N GLU A 81 10.47 -2.24 7.88
CA GLU A 81 10.39 -3.60 7.34
C GLU A 81 11.30 -3.78 6.11
N PHE A 82 12.07 -4.88 6.14
CA PHE A 82 13.03 -5.24 5.10
C PHE A 82 14.02 -4.10 4.75
N ASP A 83 14.54 -3.43 5.77
CA ASP A 83 15.47 -2.30 5.61
C ASP A 83 14.85 -1.17 4.77
N GLY A 84 13.67 -0.72 5.19
CA GLY A 84 12.94 0.37 4.56
C GLY A 84 12.46 0.07 3.14
N ALA A 85 12.21 -1.20 2.80
CA ALA A 85 11.91 -1.61 1.44
C ALA A 85 10.67 -0.93 0.83
N ARG A 86 9.74 -0.44 1.66
CA ARG A 86 8.57 0.30 1.18
C ARG A 86 8.97 1.54 0.36
N GLN A 87 9.81 2.42 0.90
CA GLN A 87 10.32 3.56 0.14
C GLN A 87 11.41 3.11 -0.83
N ARG A 88 12.38 2.35 -0.34
CA ARG A 88 13.59 1.96 -1.09
C ARG A 88 13.28 1.14 -2.34
N ILE A 89 12.47 0.08 -2.21
CA ILE A 89 12.12 -0.82 -3.32
C ILE A 89 10.86 -0.38 -4.05
N LEU A 90 9.80 -0.01 -3.33
CA LEU A 90 8.49 0.25 -3.94
C LEU A 90 8.28 1.71 -4.35
N GLY A 91 9.14 2.65 -3.91
CA GLY A 91 8.91 4.08 -4.11
C GLY A 91 7.66 4.59 -3.38
N LEU A 92 7.16 3.86 -2.39
CA LEU A 92 5.93 4.22 -1.70
C LEU A 92 6.27 5.05 -0.47
N ASP A 93 5.84 6.31 -0.46
CA ASP A 93 6.01 7.22 0.68
C ASP A 93 4.66 7.69 1.20
N TYR A 94 4.27 7.26 2.40
CA TYR A 94 2.96 7.63 2.94
C TYR A 94 2.83 9.11 3.27
N ASP A 95 3.91 9.78 3.70
CA ASP A 95 3.85 11.19 4.09
C ASP A 95 3.63 12.06 2.85
N LEU A 96 4.30 11.74 1.73
CA LEU A 96 4.06 12.42 0.45
C LEU A 96 2.66 12.17 -0.11
N LEU A 97 2.12 10.98 0.08
CA LEU A 97 0.86 10.57 -0.55
C LEU A 97 -0.39 10.92 0.26
N ARG A 98 -0.27 11.20 1.56
CA ARG A 98 -1.45 11.34 2.45
C ARG A 98 -2.38 12.48 2.05
N ASP A 99 -1.84 13.55 1.47
CA ASP A 99 -2.60 14.74 1.11
C ASP A 99 -3.25 14.63 -0.27
N VAL A 100 -2.95 13.57 -1.03
CA VAL A 100 -3.49 13.34 -2.38
C VAL A 100 -4.57 12.26 -2.38
N PHE A 101 -4.40 11.20 -1.60
CA PHE A 101 -5.33 10.08 -1.55
C PHE A 101 -6.40 10.25 -0.47
N ASP A 102 -7.65 9.97 -0.81
CA ASP A 102 -8.75 9.94 0.15
C ASP A 102 -8.79 8.62 0.94
N VAL A 103 -8.30 7.53 0.34
CA VAL A 103 -8.40 6.20 0.94
C VAL A 103 -7.09 5.43 0.80
N PHE A 104 -6.55 4.96 1.92
CA PHE A 104 -5.49 3.97 1.94
C PHE A 104 -6.07 2.57 2.18
N SER A 105 -5.66 1.62 1.35
CA SER A 105 -6.08 0.23 1.43
C SER A 105 -4.86 -0.69 1.51
N PRO A 106 -4.28 -0.86 2.71
CA PRO A 106 -3.19 -1.81 2.92
C PRO A 106 -3.66 -3.24 2.63
N MET A 107 -2.90 -3.96 1.80
CA MET A 107 -3.19 -5.36 1.41
C MET A 107 -2.60 -6.33 2.45
N VAL A 108 -3.27 -6.46 3.58
CA VAL A 108 -2.89 -7.25 4.77
C VAL A 108 -3.15 -8.76 4.58
N TYR A 109 -2.47 -9.34 3.60
CA TYR A 109 -2.58 -10.76 3.27
C TYR A 109 -1.67 -11.62 4.15
N HIS A 110 -2.11 -11.92 5.37
CA HIS A 110 -1.34 -12.62 6.41
C HIS A 110 -0.65 -13.90 5.91
N GLU A 111 -1.40 -14.85 5.32
CA GLU A 111 -0.84 -16.09 4.75
C GLU A 111 0.22 -15.81 3.67
N ARG A 112 -0.06 -14.89 2.74
CA ARG A 112 0.93 -14.51 1.71
C ARG A 112 2.19 -13.87 2.31
N MET A 113 2.05 -13.17 3.42
CA MET A 113 3.16 -12.53 4.13
C MET A 113 3.86 -13.49 5.10
N GLY A 114 3.38 -14.73 5.26
CA GLY A 114 3.92 -15.70 6.23
C GLY A 114 3.73 -15.24 7.67
N ARG A 115 2.55 -14.68 7.99
CA ARG A 115 2.21 -14.10 9.29
C ARG A 115 0.91 -14.70 9.82
N GLU A 116 0.80 -14.74 11.15
CA GLU A 116 -0.42 -15.16 11.85
C GLU A 116 -1.58 -14.17 11.58
N PRO A 117 -2.85 -14.60 11.65
CA PRO A 117 -4.02 -13.76 11.42
C PRO A 117 -4.05 -12.47 12.29
N GLU A 118 -3.62 -12.55 13.54
CA GLU A 118 -3.62 -11.44 14.50
C GLU A 118 -2.73 -10.26 14.05
N TRP A 119 -1.71 -10.52 13.24
CA TRP A 119 -0.85 -9.48 12.68
C TRP A 119 -1.64 -8.43 11.91
N VAL A 120 -2.80 -8.79 11.33
CA VAL A 120 -3.65 -7.82 10.64
C VAL A 120 -4.08 -6.70 11.58
N GLU A 121 -4.48 -7.01 12.81
CA GLU A 121 -4.81 -5.99 13.80
C GLU A 121 -3.60 -5.12 14.15
N GLU A 122 -2.46 -5.74 14.43
CA GLU A 122 -1.22 -5.03 14.77
C GLU A 122 -0.81 -4.05 13.66
N ASN A 123 -0.87 -4.51 12.41
CA ASN A 123 -0.51 -3.70 11.24
C ASN A 123 -1.45 -2.51 11.05
N ILE A 124 -2.76 -2.72 11.18
CA ILE A 124 -3.74 -1.65 10.96
C ILE A 124 -3.72 -0.62 12.08
N ARG A 125 -3.49 -1.04 13.33
CA ARG A 125 -3.26 -0.11 14.44
C ARG A 125 -2.00 0.72 14.22
N TRP A 126 -0.88 0.06 13.91
CA TRP A 126 0.37 0.75 13.59
C TRP A 126 0.18 1.77 12.46
N PHE A 127 -0.48 1.38 11.37
CA PHE A 127 -0.68 2.25 10.21
C PHE A 127 -1.55 3.46 10.55
N CYS A 128 -2.66 3.24 11.28
CA CYS A 128 -3.52 4.32 11.73
C CYS A 128 -2.78 5.29 12.65
N ASP A 129 -1.97 4.79 13.58
CA ASP A 129 -1.21 5.63 14.52
C ASP A 129 -0.08 6.38 13.79
N ARG A 130 0.67 5.72 12.91
CA ARG A 130 1.78 6.30 12.13
C ARG A 130 1.32 7.44 11.22
N LEU A 131 0.11 7.35 10.67
CA LEU A 131 -0.50 8.37 9.84
C LEU A 131 -1.50 9.24 10.57
N GLU A 132 -1.58 9.17 11.90
CA GLU A 132 -2.48 9.98 12.73
C GLU A 132 -3.93 10.02 12.20
N ILE A 133 -4.44 8.86 11.79
CA ILE A 133 -5.77 8.73 11.18
C ILE A 133 -6.84 9.14 12.18
N LYS A 134 -7.82 9.92 11.72
CA LYS A 134 -8.92 10.43 12.54
C LYS A 134 -10.25 9.92 12.01
N ASN A 135 -11.11 9.45 12.92
CA ASN A 135 -12.48 9.08 12.57
C ASN A 135 -13.23 10.29 11.99
N GLY A 136 -13.97 10.07 10.89
CA GLY A 136 -14.75 11.12 10.24
C GLY A 136 -13.93 12.11 9.40
N ALA A 137 -12.62 11.91 9.26
CA ALA A 137 -11.74 12.73 8.42
C ALA A 137 -11.05 11.89 7.34
N PHE A 138 -10.47 12.58 6.37
CA PHE A 138 -9.58 11.98 5.37
C PHE A 138 -8.10 12.12 5.80
N PRO A 139 -7.23 11.19 5.37
CA PRO A 139 -7.55 10.00 4.60
C PRO A 139 -8.25 8.92 5.44
N LYS A 140 -9.10 8.11 4.80
CA LYS A 140 -9.70 6.91 5.38
C LYS A 140 -8.76 5.71 5.21
N VAL A 141 -8.91 4.72 6.08
CA VAL A 141 -8.22 3.43 5.94
C VAL A 141 -9.25 2.33 5.74
N TRP A 142 -9.16 1.62 4.62
CA TRP A 142 -9.99 0.47 4.24
C TRP A 142 -9.11 -0.72 3.86
N PRO A 143 -8.63 -1.52 4.82
CA PRO A 143 -7.73 -2.63 4.58
C PRO A 143 -8.36 -3.70 3.70
N ILE A 144 -7.52 -4.44 2.96
CA ILE A 144 -7.95 -5.59 2.17
C ILE A 144 -7.34 -6.84 2.80
N VAL A 145 -8.19 -7.68 3.38
CA VAL A 145 -7.80 -8.94 4.04
C VAL A 145 -7.82 -10.11 3.05
N GLN A 146 -7.00 -11.12 3.33
CA GLN A 146 -6.96 -12.32 2.51
C GLN A 146 -8.10 -13.27 2.87
N ALA A 147 -8.91 -13.65 1.87
CA ALA A 147 -9.92 -14.70 1.99
C ALA A 147 -9.58 -15.97 1.18
N TYR A 148 -8.70 -15.87 0.19
CA TYR A 148 -8.38 -16.98 -0.71
C TYR A 148 -7.28 -17.89 -0.15
N ASN A 149 -7.38 -19.19 -0.47
CA ASN A 149 -6.47 -20.24 0.00
C ASN A 149 -5.23 -20.36 -0.91
N ASN A 150 -4.32 -19.39 -0.84
CA ASN A 150 -2.99 -19.44 -1.48
C ASN A 150 -2.09 -18.34 -0.86
N PRO A 151 -0.91 -18.66 -0.30
CA PRO A 151 -0.20 -19.94 -0.37
C PRO A 151 -0.73 -21.02 0.59
N GLY A 152 -1.31 -20.64 1.72
CA GLY A 152 -1.92 -21.57 2.68
C GLY A 152 -3.44 -21.56 2.65
N ILE A 153 -4.04 -22.27 3.61
CA ILE A 153 -5.48 -22.30 3.82
C ILE A 153 -5.84 -21.19 4.79
N VAL A 154 -6.81 -20.34 4.43
CA VAL A 154 -7.41 -19.39 5.36
C VAL A 154 -8.68 -20.03 5.89
N SER A 155 -8.70 -20.46 7.16
CA SER A 155 -9.91 -21.03 7.75
C SER A 155 -10.99 -19.97 7.97
N ALA A 156 -12.23 -20.38 8.24
CA ALA A 156 -13.30 -19.44 8.62
C ALA A 156 -12.96 -18.67 9.92
N GLY A 157 -12.26 -19.31 10.86
CA GLY A 157 -11.78 -18.68 12.08
C GLY A 157 -10.72 -17.61 11.82
N ASP A 158 -9.70 -17.95 11.02
CA ASP A 158 -8.65 -16.98 10.62
C ASP A 158 -9.26 -15.82 9.86
N PHE A 159 -10.22 -16.12 8.97
CA PHE A 159 -10.96 -15.12 8.23
C PHE A 159 -11.75 -14.17 9.15
N GLU A 160 -12.39 -14.68 10.19
CA GLU A 160 -13.06 -13.85 11.21
C GLU A 160 -12.05 -12.95 11.93
N THR A 161 -10.89 -13.50 12.32
CA THR A 161 -9.81 -12.76 12.99
C THR A 161 -9.32 -11.62 12.11
N VAL A 162 -8.98 -11.87 10.84
CA VAL A 162 -8.45 -10.82 9.96
C VAL A 162 -9.51 -9.78 9.61
N LEU A 163 -10.78 -10.15 9.42
CA LEU A 163 -11.84 -9.15 9.19
C LEU A 163 -11.99 -8.19 10.37
N LYS A 164 -11.97 -8.72 11.60
CA LYS A 164 -12.00 -7.90 12.82
C LYS A 164 -10.73 -7.06 12.97
N GLY A 165 -9.56 -7.65 12.70
CA GLY A 165 -8.29 -6.93 12.71
C GLY A 165 -8.24 -5.80 11.68
N GLY A 166 -8.83 -5.98 10.51
CA GLY A 166 -8.95 -4.96 9.47
C GLY A 166 -9.86 -3.78 9.86
N LEU A 167 -10.76 -3.98 10.83
CA LEU A 167 -11.62 -2.95 11.42
C LEU A 167 -11.02 -2.32 12.69
N SER A 168 -9.81 -2.70 13.08
CA SER A 168 -9.15 -2.18 14.27
C SER A 168 -8.60 -0.75 14.06
N GLY A 169 -8.07 -0.17 15.14
CA GLY A 169 -7.50 1.18 15.11
C GLY A 169 -8.54 2.25 14.77
N LYS A 170 -8.26 3.03 13.73
CA LYS A 170 -9.16 4.06 13.17
C LYS A 170 -9.58 3.72 11.74
N SER A 171 -9.48 2.44 11.37
CA SER A 171 -10.04 1.93 10.13
C SER A 171 -11.55 2.20 10.09
N SER A 172 -12.05 2.63 8.94
CA SER A 172 -13.47 2.97 8.75
C SER A 172 -14.20 1.99 7.85
N GLY A 173 -13.53 0.91 7.47
CA GLY A 173 -14.07 -0.14 6.61
C GLY A 173 -13.04 -1.25 6.42
N VAL A 174 -13.50 -2.40 5.96
CA VAL A 174 -12.63 -3.52 5.62
C VAL A 174 -13.16 -4.15 4.33
N MET A 175 -12.26 -4.63 3.49
CA MET A 175 -12.57 -5.39 2.29
C MET A 175 -11.88 -6.75 2.38
N MET A 176 -12.35 -7.70 1.60
CA MET A 176 -11.74 -9.01 1.45
C MET A 176 -11.42 -9.28 -0.02
N PHE A 177 -10.33 -10.00 -0.27
CA PHE A 177 -9.98 -10.48 -1.60
C PHE A 177 -9.93 -12.00 -1.59
N THR A 178 -10.57 -12.74 -2.51
CA THR A 178 -11.41 -12.29 -3.63
C THR A 178 -12.89 -12.56 -3.37
N THR A 179 -13.78 -11.93 -4.13
CA THR A 179 -15.22 -12.28 -4.16
C THR A 179 -15.45 -13.75 -4.50
N ARG A 180 -14.63 -14.36 -5.37
CA ARG A 180 -14.75 -15.78 -5.71
C ARG A 180 -14.43 -16.67 -4.52
N ALA A 181 -13.35 -16.37 -3.78
CA ALA A 181 -12.99 -17.12 -2.58
C ALA A 181 -14.10 -17.09 -1.52
N MET A 182 -14.90 -16.01 -1.48
CA MET A 182 -16.09 -15.94 -0.65
C MET A 182 -17.24 -16.77 -1.21
N ALA A 183 -17.51 -16.69 -2.52
CA ALA A 183 -18.61 -17.39 -3.16
C ALA A 183 -18.47 -18.92 -3.10
N ASP A 184 -17.25 -19.43 -3.05
CA ASP A 184 -16.96 -20.86 -3.01
C ASP A 184 -16.97 -21.44 -1.57
N GLU A 185 -17.14 -20.62 -0.52
CA GLU A 185 -17.03 -21.03 0.90
C GLU A 185 -18.14 -20.44 1.79
N ASP A 186 -19.22 -21.20 2.00
CA ASP A 186 -20.40 -20.79 2.79
C ASP A 186 -20.06 -20.34 4.22
N GLU A 187 -19.07 -20.99 4.86
CA GLU A 187 -18.62 -20.63 6.21
C GLU A 187 -18.02 -19.22 6.26
N LYS A 188 -17.23 -18.82 5.26
CA LYS A 188 -16.68 -17.46 5.17
C LYS A 188 -17.78 -16.44 4.91
N ILE A 189 -18.79 -16.78 4.11
CA ILE A 189 -19.98 -15.92 3.92
C ILE A 189 -20.70 -15.70 5.26
N ALA A 190 -20.90 -16.76 6.05
CA ALA A 190 -21.53 -16.66 7.36
C ALA A 190 -20.73 -15.77 8.33
N VAL A 191 -19.41 -15.93 8.35
CA VAL A 191 -18.50 -15.07 9.13
C VAL A 191 -18.62 -13.61 8.69
N MET A 192 -18.58 -13.32 7.39
CA MET A 192 -18.69 -11.96 6.88
C MET A 192 -20.02 -11.31 7.29
N LYS A 193 -21.14 -12.02 7.13
CA LYS A 193 -22.47 -11.53 7.57
C LYS A 193 -22.45 -11.18 9.06
N LYS A 194 -21.99 -12.10 9.89
CA LYS A 194 -21.87 -11.92 11.35
C LYS A 194 -21.04 -10.69 11.71
N VAL A 195 -19.88 -10.50 11.07
CA VAL A 195 -19.01 -9.36 11.34
C VAL A 195 -19.68 -8.05 10.94
N TYR A 196 -20.22 -7.97 9.71
CA TYR A 196 -20.80 -6.72 9.18
C TYR A 196 -22.10 -6.32 9.89
N GLU A 197 -22.96 -7.29 10.23
CA GLU A 197 -24.17 -7.03 11.04
C GLU A 197 -23.83 -6.61 12.47
N GLY A 198 -22.65 -6.98 12.97
CA GLY A 198 -22.15 -6.60 14.29
C GLY A 198 -21.57 -5.19 14.36
N ILE A 199 -21.29 -4.54 13.21
CA ILE A 199 -20.79 -3.16 13.17
C ILE A 199 -21.97 -2.23 13.48
N LYS A 200 -22.00 -1.68 14.69
CA LYS A 200 -22.96 -0.63 15.05
C LYS A 200 -22.47 0.71 14.49
N ASN A 201 -23.32 1.33 13.65
CA ASN A 201 -23.14 2.70 13.16
C ASN A 201 -23.15 3.72 14.30
#